data_AF-F1A5U8-F1
#
_entry.id   AF-F1A5U8-F1
#
_cell.length_a   1.000
_cell.length_b   1.000
_cell.length_c   1.000
_cell.angle_alpha   90.00
_cell.angle_beta   90.00
_cell.angle_gamma   90.00
#
_symmetry.space_group_name_H-M   'P 1'
#
loop_
_entity.id
_entity.type
_entity.pdbx_description
1 polymer ?
#
loop_
_entity_poly.entity_id
_entity_poly.type
_entity_poly.pdbx_seq_one_letter_code
_entity_poly.pdbx_strand_id
1 'polypeptide(L)'
;MEWVNGTTLENYLNNNPNPNFLFSVLRKIVKALAYMHSIGVTHADISTTNILVYNILENKYHIKFVDFGISRNNDPKEQIPCKGRRGWIAP
;
A
#
# COMPACT_ATOMS: atom_id res chain seq x y z
N MET A 1 14.27 8.09 5.54
CA MET A 1 12.85 8.17 5.18
C MET A 1 12.51 9.63 4.97
N GLU A 2 11.83 9.96 3.87
CA GLU A 2 11.25 11.30 3.69
C GLU A 2 10.00 11.43 4.56
N TRP A 3 9.80 12.60 5.17
CA TRP A 3 8.57 12.89 5.90
C TRP A 3 7.47 13.26 4.91
N VAL A 4 6.33 12.58 4.96
CA VAL A 4 5.17 12.85 4.11
C VAL A 4 4.06 13.42 4.98
N ASN A 5 3.68 14.68 4.72
CA ASN A 5 2.55 15.31 5.42
C ASN A 5 1.23 14.78 4.86
N GLY A 6 0.73 13.68 5.44
CA GLY A 6 -0.48 12.98 5.01
C GLY A 6 -1.10 12.14 6.12
N THR A 7 -2.19 11.45 5.81
CA THR A 7 -2.89 10.52 6.72
C THR A 7 -2.96 9.12 6.11
N THR A 8 -3.19 8.09 6.93
CA THR A 8 -3.41 6.73 6.41
C THR A 8 -4.72 6.66 5.63
N LEU A 9 -4.78 5.77 4.64
CA LEU A 9 -5.98 5.52 3.87
C LEU A 9 -7.13 5.06 4.79
N GLU A 10 -6.82 4.27 5.81
CA GLU A 10 -7.79 3.89 6.85
C GLU A 10 -8.41 5.10 7.55
N ASN A 11 -7.58 6.00 8.09
CA ASN A 11 -8.08 7.20 8.77
C ASN A 11 -8.86 8.10 7.82
N TYR A 12 -8.44 8.20 6.56
CA TYR A 12 -9.18 8.99 5.58
C TYR A 12 -10.58 8.41 5.31
N LEU A 13 -10.67 7.09 5.07
CA LEU A 13 -11.93 6.41 4.76
C LEU A 13 -12.89 6.38 5.96
N ASN A 14 -12.37 6.25 7.19
CA ASN A 14 -13.18 6.27 8.39
C ASN A 14 -13.86 7.63 8.61
N ASN A 15 -13.19 8.73 8.21
CA ASN A 15 -13.74 10.08 8.34
C ASN A 15 -14.63 10.48 7.15
N ASN A 16 -14.38 9.93 5.95
CA ASN A 16 -15.11 10.26 4.72
C ASN A 16 -15.30 9.02 3.83
N PRO A 17 -16.29 8.16 4.12
CA PRO A 17 -16.56 6.99 3.30
C PRO A 17 -17.11 7.42 1.93
N ASN A 18 -16.25 7.40 0.91
CA ASN A 18 -16.59 7.74 -0.47
C ASN A 18 -16.18 6.60 -1.42
N PRO A 19 -17.14 5.84 -1.97
CA PRO A 19 -16.84 4.73 -2.88
C PRO A 19 -16.09 5.15 -4.15
N ASN A 20 -16.42 6.31 -4.74
CA ASN A 20 -15.76 6.78 -5.96
C ASN A 20 -14.27 7.11 -5.71
N PHE A 21 -14.00 7.72 -4.54
CA PHE A 21 -12.63 7.91 -4.07
C PHE A 21 -11.92 6.56 -3.88
N LEU A 22 -12.56 5.61 -3.22
CA LEU A 22 -11.99 4.28 -2.97
C LEU A 22 -11.62 3.56 -4.28
N PHE A 23 -12.52 3.53 -5.27
CA PHE A 23 -12.24 2.91 -6.58
C PHE A 23 -11.07 3.58 -7.30
N SER A 24 -10.97 4.91 -7.23
CA SER A 24 -9.86 5.62 -7.86
C SER A 24 -8.52 5.36 -7.15
N VAL A 25 -8.52 5.22 -5.81
CA VAL A 25 -7.35 4.81 -5.03
C VAL A 25 -6.93 3.38 -5.35
N LEU A 26 -7.88 2.44 -5.41
CA LEU A 26 -7.61 1.04 -5.75
C LEU A 26 -6.90 0.90 -7.11
N ARG A 27 -7.30 1.68 -8.12
CA ARG A 27 -6.61 1.70 -9.42
C ARG A 27 -5.15 2.13 -9.30
N LYS A 28 -4.83 3.08 -8.40
CA LYS A 28 -3.45 3.51 -8.15
C LYS A 28 -2.66 2.44 -7.39
N ILE A 29 -3.27 1.81 -6.40
CA ILE A 29 -2.69 0.69 -5.63
C ILE A 29 -2.28 -0.42 -6.59
N VAL A 30 -3.20 -0.90 -7.44
CA VAL A 30 -2.92 -1.99 -8.39
C VAL A 30 -1.78 -1.64 -9.35
N LYS A 31 -1.74 -0.40 -9.87
CA LYS A 31 -0.64 0.05 -10.74
C LYS A 31 0.71 0.05 -10.02
N ALA A 32 0.75 0.52 -8.77
CA ALA A 32 1.97 0.52 -7.97
C ALA A 32 2.43 -0.90 -7.63
N LEU A 33 1.50 -1.81 -7.33
CA LEU A 33 1.82 -3.23 -7.10
C LEU A 33 2.36 -3.90 -8.35
N ALA A 34 1.75 -3.64 -9.52
CA ALA A 34 2.26 -4.14 -10.79
C ALA A 34 3.69 -3.66 -11.05
N TYR A 35 3.99 -2.39 -10.73
CA TYR A 35 5.34 -1.85 -10.79
C TYR A 35 6.29 -2.56 -9.82
N MET A 36 5.92 -2.70 -8.54
CA MET A 36 6.74 -3.41 -7.54
C MET A 36 7.08 -4.83 -8.00
N HIS A 37 6.07 -5.59 -8.47
CA HIS A 37 6.29 -6.93 -8.99
C HIS A 37 7.20 -6.95 -10.23
N SER A 38 7.09 -5.95 -11.10
CA SER A 38 7.95 -5.84 -12.30
C SER A 38 9.44 -5.65 -11.96
N ILE A 39 9.74 -5.07 -10.80
CA ILE A 39 11.11 -4.91 -10.28
C ILE A 39 11.48 -6.00 -9.27
N GLY A 40 10.67 -7.07 -9.17
CA GLY A 40 10.94 -8.21 -8.30
C GLY A 40 10.70 -7.93 -6.81
N VAL A 41 9.95 -6.89 -6.46
CA VAL A 41 9.61 -6.55 -5.07
C VAL A 41 8.16 -6.94 -4.78
N THR A 42 7.96 -7.70 -3.71
CA THR A 42 6.62 -7.99 -3.17
C THR A 42 6.46 -7.27 -1.83
N HIS A 43 5.47 -6.39 -1.70
CA HIS A 43 5.28 -5.61 -0.45
C HIS A 43 4.96 -6.51 0.76
N ALA A 44 4.18 -7.58 0.56
CA ALA A 44 3.77 -8.59 1.54
C ALA A 44 2.93 -8.12 2.75
N ASP A 45 2.62 -6.82 2.87
CA ASP A 45 1.71 -6.26 3.90
C ASP A 45 0.84 -5.13 3.35
N ILE A 46 0.07 -5.45 2.30
CA ILE A 46 -0.81 -4.49 1.66
C ILE A 46 -2.05 -4.33 2.56
N SER A 47 -2.08 -3.27 3.34
CA SER A 47 -3.21 -2.90 4.19
C SER A 47 -3.48 -1.39 4.13
N THR A 48 -4.70 -0.98 4.47
CA THR A 48 -5.11 0.43 4.50
C THR A 48 -4.32 1.27 5.51
N THR A 49 -3.67 0.63 6.49
CA THR A 49 -2.77 1.28 7.44
C THR A 49 -1.39 1.60 6.84
N ASN A 50 -0.98 0.87 5.80
CA ASN A 50 0.34 0.99 5.17
C ASN A 50 0.30 1.80 3.86
N ILE A 51 -0.77 2.57 3.67
CA ILE A 51 -0.94 3.45 2.51
C ILE A 51 -1.22 4.84 3.04
N LEU A 52 -0.34 5.79 2.72
CA LEU A 52 -0.55 7.20 3.01
C LEU A 52 -1.26 7.89 1.84
N VAL A 53 -2.20 8.75 2.18
CA VAL A 53 -2.85 9.70 1.27
C VAL A 53 -2.38 11.10 1.65
N TYR A 54 -1.91 11.87 0.68
CA TYR A 54 -1.34 13.20 0.91
C TYR A 54 -1.63 14.14 -0.26
N ASN A 55 -1.43 15.44 -0.03
CA ASN A 55 -1.72 16.53 -0.99
C ASN A 55 -3.15 16.44 -1.54
N ILE A 56 -4.14 16.43 -0.63
CA ILE A 56 -5.56 16.32 -0.97
C ILE A 56 -6.11 17.72 -1.24
N LEU A 57 -6.31 18.06 -2.52
CA LEU A 57 -6.84 19.35 -2.97
C LEU A 57 -7.83 19.11 -4.10
N GLU A 58 -9.09 19.51 -3.94
CA GLU A 58 -10.10 19.54 -5.01
C GLU A 58 -10.10 18.28 -5.91
N ASN A 59 -10.25 17.09 -5.32
CA ASN A 59 -10.22 15.77 -5.97
C ASN A 59 -8.86 15.31 -6.54
N LYS A 60 -7.79 16.07 -6.36
CA LYS A 60 -6.42 15.60 -6.59
C LYS A 60 -5.84 15.07 -5.29
N TYR A 61 -5.21 13.91 -5.37
CA TYR A 61 -4.55 13.25 -4.24
C TYR A 61 -3.45 12.32 -4.74
N HIS A 62 -2.46 12.12 -3.88
CA HIS A 62 -1.37 11.18 -4.09
C HIS A 62 -1.46 10.05 -3.07
N ILE A 63 -0.98 8.87 -3.46
CA ILE A 63 -0.86 7.72 -2.57
C ILE A 63 0.60 7.29 -2.48
N LYS A 64 0.99 6.77 -1.32
CA LYS A 64 2.32 6.21 -1.10
C LYS A 64 2.25 4.98 -0.22
N PHE A 65 2.92 3.91 -0.62
CA PHE A 65 3.12 2.76 0.24
C PHE A 65 4.18 3.09 1.29
N VAL A 66 3.90 2.69 2.52
CA VAL A 66 4.83 2.79 3.64
C VAL A 66 4.97 1.42 4.29
N ASP A 67 6.03 1.26 5.06
CA ASP A 67 6.38 0.02 5.76
C ASP A 67 6.68 -1.17 4.83
N PHE A 68 7.93 -1.21 4.34
CA PHE A 68 8.48 -2.34 3.60
C PHE A 68 9.16 -3.36 4.53
N GLY A 69 8.89 -3.34 5.84
CA GLY A 69 9.62 -4.12 6.84
C GLY A 69 9.51 -5.65 6.68
N ILE A 70 8.50 -6.12 5.94
CA ILE A 70 8.36 -7.54 5.56
C ILE A 70 8.33 -7.76 4.04
N SER A 71 8.68 -6.73 3.27
CA SER A 71 8.78 -6.85 1.82
C SER A 71 9.85 -7.84 1.42
N ARG A 72 9.62 -8.52 0.31
CA ARG A 72 10.45 -9.62 -0.18
C ARG A 72 11.01 -9.25 -1.54
N ASN A 73 12.25 -9.63 -1.77
CA ASN A 73 12.80 -9.65 -3.11
C ASN A 73 12.50 -11.03 -3.69
N ASN A 74 12.20 -11.11 -4.98
CA ASN A 74 12.03 -12.39 -5.68
C ASN A 74 13.40 -13.07 -5.91
N ASP A 75 14.29 -13.05 -4.91
CA ASP A 75 15.56 -13.75 -4.94
C ASP A 75 15.30 -15.23 -4.63
N PRO A 76 15.57 -16.16 -5.55
CA PRO A 76 15.34 -17.59 -5.35
C PRO A 76 16.12 -18.18 -4.16
N LYS A 77 17.05 -17.43 -3.56
CA LYS A 77 17.81 -17.82 -2.38
C LYS A 77 17.23 -17.34 -1.04
N GLU A 78 16.22 -16.46 -1.05
CA GLU A 78 15.55 -16.07 0.19
C GLU A 78 14.72 -17.25 0.72
N GLN A 79 15.13 -17.82 1.85
CA GLN A 79 14.27 -18.70 2.64
C GLN A 79 13.01 -17.91 3.00
N ILE A 80 11.85 -18.53 2.83
CA ILE A 80 10.54 -17.90 3.02
C ILE A 80 10.05 -18.17 4.45
N PRO A 81 10.35 -17.33 5.46
CA PRO A 81 9.62 -17.39 6.71
C PRO A 81 8.18 -16.95 6.47
N CYS A 82 7.21 -17.58 7.13
CA CYS A 82 5.81 -17.19 7.11
C CYS A 82 5.63 -15.82 7.77
N LYS A 83 5.98 -14.74 7.06
CA LYS A 83 5.82 -13.36 7.49
C LYS A 83 4.67 -12.73 6.71
N GLY A 84 3.64 -12.34 7.45
CA GLY A 84 2.46 -11.63 6.96
C GLY A 84 1.56 -11.27 8.14
N ARG A 85 0.79 -10.20 8.03
CA ARG A 85 -0.21 -9.84 9.04
C ARG A 85 -1.30 -10.92 9.07
N ARG A 86 -1.61 -11.45 10.26
CA ARG A 86 -2.65 -12.47 10.46
C ARG A 86 -3.98 -11.94 9.89
N GLY A 87 -4.52 -12.60 8.88
CA GLY A 87 -5.74 -12.18 8.16
C GLY A 87 -5.53 -11.71 6.70
N TRP A 88 -4.28 -11.51 6.25
CA TRP A 88 -3.95 -10.98 4.91
C TRP A 88 -3.04 -11.91 4.09
N ILE A 89 -2.85 -13.15 4.55
CA ILE A 89 -2.01 -14.14 3.90
C ILE A 89 -2.87 -14.93 2.91
N ALA A 90 -2.45 -15.00 1.65
CA ALA A 90 -3.08 -15.86 0.65
C ALA A 90 -2.86 -17.35 1.00
N PRO A 91 -3.86 -18.23 0.75
CA PRO A 91 -3.74 -19.66 1.00
C PRO A 91 -2.63 -20.34 0.18
#